data_AF-A0A4U1BT76-F1
#
_entry.id   AF-A0A4U1BT76-F1
#
_cell.length_a   1.000
_cell.length_b   1.000
_cell.length_c   1.000
_cell.angle_alpha   90.00
_cell.angle_beta   90.00
_cell.angle_gamma   90.00
#
_symmetry.space_group_name_H-M   'P 1'
#
loop_
_entity.id
_entity.type
_entity.pdbx_description
1 polymer ?
#
loop_
_entity_poly.entity_id
_entity_poly.type
_entity_poly.pdbx_seq_one_letter_code
_entity_poly.pdbx_strand_id
1 'polypeptide(L)'
;METYHILNGDCLIDQLAETKINQDFIVCRECLIDGNLKANTLANFWEVRANFIAETYHTTQETYFNKTVKEFEKIKQLPNHADVCLWFENDLFCQTNMWFVIWLIAKQPLLNIFRVFPIIKSHKDIWKGFGIAKKEDLENAYQAKVKFTAEDLALGKNLWKAYQEHDLEALKILSKTPSNCFKYLEEVCAAHIDRFPPDHSLGRPDKVVKELLITKLTSFEEVFIAFNEREGIYGFGDSQLMSIFKRQINPK
;
A
#
# COMPACT_ATOMS: atom_id res chain seq x y z
N MET A 1 22.80 1.85 -16.71
CA MET A 1 22.34 1.08 -15.54
C MET A 1 20.87 0.82 -15.75
N GLU A 2 20.44 -0.43 -15.74
CA GLU A 2 19.03 -0.77 -15.98
C GLU A 2 18.20 -0.28 -14.80
N THR A 3 17.07 0.37 -15.10
CA THR A 3 16.17 0.94 -14.09
C THR A 3 14.82 0.27 -14.21
N TYR A 4 14.27 -0.19 -13.10
CA TYR A 4 12.96 -0.80 -13.02
C TYR A 4 12.06 0.01 -12.09
N HIS A 5 10.76 0.04 -12.37
CA HIS A 5 9.80 0.76 -11.54
C HIS A 5 8.76 -0.20 -10.99
N ILE A 6 8.70 -0.28 -9.66
CA ILE A 6 7.66 -1.04 -8.97
C ILE A 6 6.52 -0.09 -8.62
N LEU A 7 5.35 -0.34 -9.21
CA LEU A 7 4.16 0.49 -9.08
C LEU A 7 3.16 -0.16 -8.11
N ASN A 8 2.43 0.64 -7.34
CA ASN A 8 1.33 0.15 -6.51
C ASN A 8 0.00 0.17 -7.27
N GLY A 9 -0.27 -0.89 -8.04
CA GLY A 9 -1.44 -0.98 -8.91
C GLY A 9 -1.25 -0.38 -10.30
N ASP A 10 -2.25 -0.56 -11.15
CA ASP A 10 -2.16 -0.26 -12.59
C ASP A 10 -2.38 1.23 -12.93
N CYS A 11 -3.01 2.01 -12.03
CA CYS A 11 -3.43 3.39 -12.31
C CYS A 11 -2.29 4.33 -12.75
N LEU A 12 -1.06 4.07 -12.30
CA LEU A 12 0.09 4.92 -12.59
C LEU A 12 0.75 4.60 -13.94
N ILE A 13 0.41 3.46 -14.57
CA ILE A 13 1.01 3.02 -15.84
C ILE A 13 0.77 4.05 -16.95
N ASP A 14 -0.50 4.41 -17.16
CA ASP A 14 -0.89 5.31 -18.25
C ASP A 14 -0.29 6.71 -18.04
N GLN A 15 -0.29 7.20 -16.79
CA GLN A 15 0.31 8.50 -16.47
C GLN A 15 1.84 8.51 -16.68
N LEU A 16 2.53 7.43 -16.31
CA LEU A 16 3.98 7.31 -16.54
C LEU A 16 4.31 7.13 -18.01
N ALA A 17 3.42 6.50 -18.80
CA ALA A 17 3.63 6.32 -20.24
C ALA A 17 3.69 7.66 -21.00
N GLU A 18 3.12 8.73 -20.44
CA GLU A 18 3.22 10.08 -21.00
C GLU A 18 4.56 10.79 -20.67
N THR A 19 5.34 10.26 -19.74
CA THR A 19 6.64 10.83 -19.30
C THR A 19 7.81 10.34 -20.15
N LYS A 20 9.01 10.85 -19.89
CA LYS A 20 10.27 10.33 -20.47
C LYS A 20 10.90 9.17 -19.67
N ILE A 21 10.22 8.68 -18.64
CA ILE A 21 10.70 7.60 -17.78
C ILE A 21 10.57 6.28 -18.54
N ASN A 22 11.55 5.39 -18.41
CA ASN A 22 11.50 4.09 -19.08
C ASN A 22 10.37 3.22 -18.51
N GLN A 23 9.81 2.35 -19.34
CA GLN A 23 8.58 1.61 -19.01
C GLN A 23 8.83 0.18 -18.51
N ASP A 24 9.96 -0.05 -17.84
CA ASP A 24 10.30 -1.34 -17.24
C ASP A 24 9.54 -1.53 -15.92
N PHE A 25 8.21 -1.69 -16.05
CA PHE A 25 7.26 -1.71 -14.94
C PHE A 25 7.07 -3.12 -14.37
N ILE A 26 7.03 -3.17 -13.04
CA ILE A 26 6.59 -4.31 -12.25
C ILE A 26 5.43 -3.82 -11.37
N VAL A 27 4.29 -4.47 -11.43
CA VAL A 27 3.09 -3.94 -10.76
C VAL A 27 2.73 -4.78 -9.54
N CYS A 28 2.73 -4.14 -8.36
CA CYS A 28 2.22 -4.70 -7.13
C CYS A 28 0.69 -4.68 -7.14
N ARG A 29 0.06 -5.74 -7.67
CA ARG A 29 -1.40 -5.92 -7.71
C ARG A 29 -1.90 -6.66 -6.47
N GLU A 30 -1.63 -6.08 -5.31
CA GLU A 30 -2.00 -6.63 -4.02
C GLU A 30 -2.78 -5.61 -3.18
N CYS A 31 -3.55 -6.12 -2.23
CA CYS A 31 -4.32 -5.33 -1.28
C CYS A 31 -4.05 -5.85 0.14
N LEU A 32 -2.77 -5.85 0.54
CA LEU A 32 -2.33 -6.45 1.80
C LEU A 32 -2.88 -5.73 3.04
N ILE A 33 -3.55 -4.59 2.86
CA ILE A 33 -4.31 -3.95 3.92
C ILE A 33 -5.47 -4.84 4.44
N ASP A 34 -5.92 -5.81 3.63
CA ASP A 34 -7.08 -6.65 3.86
C ASP A 34 -6.80 -8.14 3.56
N GLY A 35 -7.60 -9.02 4.15
CA GLY A 35 -7.49 -10.46 4.04
C GLY A 35 -6.39 -11.07 4.92
N ASN A 36 -6.35 -12.40 4.94
CA ASN A 36 -5.35 -13.14 5.73
C ASN A 36 -3.95 -13.01 5.11
N LEU A 37 -2.93 -12.87 5.97
CA LEU A 37 -1.52 -12.73 5.60
C LEU A 37 -0.62 -13.79 6.23
N LYS A 38 -1.17 -14.60 7.14
CA LYS A 38 -0.40 -15.60 7.91
C LYS A 38 0.01 -16.74 7.01
N ALA A 39 1.32 -16.89 6.80
CA ALA A 39 1.88 -18.01 6.07
C ALA A 39 3.36 -18.24 6.45
N ASN A 40 3.76 -19.51 6.52
CA ASN A 40 5.12 -19.90 6.91
C ASN A 40 6.12 -19.83 5.75
N THR A 41 5.65 -19.87 4.51
CA THR A 41 6.48 -19.83 3.30
C THR A 41 5.85 -18.90 2.26
N LEU A 42 6.65 -18.38 1.33
CA LEU A 42 6.15 -17.52 0.26
C LEU A 42 5.18 -18.26 -0.68
N ALA A 43 5.40 -19.56 -0.92
CA ALA A 43 4.48 -20.37 -1.70
C ALA A 43 3.10 -20.49 -1.02
N ASN A 44 3.08 -20.80 0.29
CA ASN A 44 1.83 -20.83 1.06
C ASN A 44 1.18 -19.44 1.14
N PHE A 45 1.99 -18.38 1.26
CA PHE A 45 1.48 -17.01 1.23
C PHE A 45 0.67 -16.76 -0.04
N TRP A 46 1.18 -17.14 -1.21
CA TRP A 46 0.45 -16.99 -2.47
C TRP A 46 -0.87 -17.76 -2.53
N GLU A 47 -0.94 -18.96 -1.96
CA GLU A 47 -2.20 -19.73 -1.87
C GLU A 47 -3.23 -19.05 -0.96
N VAL A 48 -2.79 -18.58 0.22
CA VAL A 48 -3.64 -17.83 1.16
C VAL A 48 -4.21 -16.59 0.49
N ARG A 49 -3.37 -15.84 -0.24
CA ARG A 49 -3.80 -14.65 -0.98
C ARG A 49 -4.70 -14.99 -2.16
N ALA A 50 -4.39 -16.02 -2.94
CA ALA A 50 -5.20 -16.44 -4.08
C ALA A 50 -6.64 -16.79 -3.65
N ASN A 51 -6.81 -17.51 -2.54
CA ASN A 51 -8.13 -17.82 -1.97
C ASN A 51 -8.89 -16.55 -1.58
N PHE A 52 -8.27 -15.67 -0.78
CA PHE A 52 -8.91 -14.42 -0.36
C PHE A 52 -9.32 -13.53 -1.54
N ILE A 53 -8.43 -13.38 -2.53
CA ILE A 53 -8.68 -12.55 -3.70
C ILE A 53 -9.81 -13.13 -4.56
N ALA A 54 -9.84 -14.45 -4.77
CA ALA A 54 -10.90 -15.11 -5.53
C ALA A 54 -12.27 -14.94 -4.87
N GLU A 55 -12.35 -15.13 -3.55
CA GLU A 55 -13.59 -14.99 -2.78
C GLU A 55 -14.10 -13.54 -2.73
N THR A 56 -13.19 -12.59 -2.51
CA THR A 56 -13.53 -11.19 -2.22
C THR A 56 -13.80 -10.38 -3.49
N TYR A 57 -13.03 -10.61 -4.57
CA TYR A 57 -13.06 -9.80 -5.79
C TYR A 57 -13.65 -10.54 -7.00
N HIS A 58 -14.27 -11.70 -6.78
CA HIS A 58 -14.95 -12.49 -7.81
C HIS A 58 -14.06 -12.79 -9.03
N THR A 59 -12.79 -13.14 -8.77
CA THR A 59 -11.82 -13.57 -9.77
C THR A 59 -11.41 -15.02 -9.55
N THR A 60 -10.55 -15.58 -10.42
CA THR A 60 -10.03 -16.94 -10.25
C THR A 60 -8.64 -16.92 -9.62
N GLN A 61 -8.29 -17.96 -8.87
CA GLN A 61 -6.93 -18.14 -8.35
C GLN A 61 -5.90 -18.13 -9.48
N GLU A 62 -6.21 -18.77 -10.62
CA GLU A 62 -5.36 -18.74 -11.81
C GLU A 62 -5.11 -17.30 -12.30
N THR A 63 -6.13 -16.45 -12.33
CA THR A 63 -5.98 -15.03 -12.70
C THR A 63 -5.05 -14.32 -11.73
N TYR A 64 -5.18 -14.57 -10.43
CA TYR A 64 -4.29 -14.00 -9.41
C TYR A 64 -2.83 -14.45 -9.61
N PHE A 65 -2.57 -15.74 -9.80
CA PHE A 65 -1.21 -16.22 -10.07
C PHE A 65 -0.62 -15.62 -11.34
N ASN A 66 -1.43 -15.53 -12.40
CA ASN A 66 -1.00 -15.01 -13.69
C ASN A 66 -0.76 -13.49 -13.70
N LYS A 67 -1.58 -12.70 -13.00
CA LYS A 67 -1.50 -11.23 -13.03
C LYS A 67 -0.74 -10.62 -11.87
N THR A 68 -0.68 -11.28 -10.72
CA THR A 68 -0.07 -10.75 -9.50
C THR A 68 1.22 -11.48 -9.17
N VAL A 69 1.18 -12.80 -9.00
CA VAL A 69 2.38 -13.55 -8.58
C VAL A 69 3.49 -13.47 -9.62
N LYS A 70 3.17 -13.55 -10.91
CA LYS A 70 4.15 -13.38 -11.99
C LYS A 70 4.89 -12.03 -11.94
N GLU A 71 4.26 -10.95 -11.48
CA GLU A 71 4.97 -9.66 -11.29
C GLU A 71 5.99 -9.74 -10.17
N PHE A 72 5.65 -10.37 -9.04
CA PHE A 72 6.59 -10.58 -7.94
C PHE A 72 7.73 -11.52 -8.32
N GLU A 73 7.52 -12.46 -9.23
CA GLU A 73 8.61 -13.30 -9.76
C GLU A 73 9.60 -12.51 -10.63
N LYS A 74 9.16 -11.47 -11.36
CA LYS A 74 10.07 -10.55 -12.07
C LYS A 74 11.07 -9.89 -11.14
N ILE A 75 10.64 -9.54 -9.91
CA ILE A 75 11.52 -8.93 -8.91
C ILE A 75 12.71 -9.82 -8.62
N LYS A 76 12.54 -11.15 -8.54
CA LYS A 76 13.60 -12.11 -8.26
C LYS A 76 14.60 -12.29 -9.42
N GLN A 77 14.25 -11.82 -10.60
CA GLN A 77 15.04 -11.94 -11.82
C GLN A 77 15.77 -10.63 -12.16
N LEU A 78 15.67 -9.61 -11.31
CA LEU A 78 16.33 -8.33 -11.53
C LEU A 78 17.85 -8.51 -11.53
N PRO A 79 18.57 -7.87 -12.47
CA PRO A 79 20.01 -7.98 -12.53
C PRO A 79 20.67 -7.27 -11.34
N ASN A 80 21.80 -7.80 -10.91
CA ASN A 80 22.62 -7.17 -9.88
C ASN A 80 22.95 -5.71 -10.28
N HIS A 81 22.94 -4.81 -9.30
CA HIS A 81 23.23 -3.37 -9.49
C HIS A 81 22.21 -2.61 -10.34
N ALA A 82 21.04 -3.18 -10.63
CA ALA A 82 19.92 -2.43 -11.19
C ALA A 82 19.39 -1.39 -10.20
N ASP A 83 18.89 -0.28 -10.74
CA ASP A 83 18.14 0.72 -9.98
C ASP A 83 16.66 0.32 -9.92
N VAL A 84 16.08 0.28 -8.73
CA VAL A 84 14.69 -0.12 -8.51
C VAL A 84 13.95 1.01 -7.80
N CYS A 85 13.00 1.62 -8.50
CA CYS A 85 12.24 2.76 -8.01
C CYS A 85 10.85 2.33 -7.52
N LEU A 86 10.59 2.53 -6.22
CA LEU A 86 9.33 2.19 -5.57
C LEU A 86 8.36 3.38 -5.61
N TRP A 87 7.35 3.29 -6.47
CA TRP A 87 6.26 4.27 -6.63
C TRP A 87 5.05 3.86 -5.78
N PHE A 88 5.10 4.26 -4.51
CA PHE A 88 4.04 4.06 -3.53
C PHE A 88 3.65 5.41 -2.90
N GLU A 89 2.47 5.51 -2.33
CA GLU A 89 2.01 6.74 -1.69
C GLU A 89 2.25 6.69 -0.17
N ASN A 90 1.73 7.67 0.57
CA ASN A 90 2.01 7.80 2.00
C ASN A 90 0.96 7.12 2.87
N ASP A 91 -0.20 6.73 2.34
CA ASP A 91 -1.27 6.09 3.09
C ASP A 91 -0.93 4.64 3.51
N LEU A 92 -1.75 4.10 4.42
CA LEU A 92 -1.59 2.75 4.96
C LEU A 92 -1.66 1.65 3.89
N PHE A 93 -2.51 1.78 2.87
CA PHE A 93 -2.64 0.79 1.81
C PHE A 93 -1.32 0.66 1.04
N CYS A 94 -0.81 1.80 0.58
CA CYS A 94 0.46 1.88 -0.13
C CYS A 94 1.64 1.44 0.73
N GLN A 95 1.74 1.91 1.97
CA GLN A 95 2.86 1.54 2.84
C GLN A 95 2.89 0.05 3.17
N THR A 96 1.73 -0.56 3.41
CA THR A 96 1.65 -2.01 3.68
C THR A 96 2.18 -2.82 2.49
N ASN A 97 1.75 -2.50 1.27
CA ASN A 97 2.24 -3.15 0.06
C ASN A 97 3.74 -2.89 -0.14
N MET A 98 4.23 -1.68 0.16
CA MET A 98 5.65 -1.35 0.07
C MET A 98 6.50 -2.15 1.06
N TRP A 99 6.05 -2.34 2.30
CA TRP A 99 6.79 -3.13 3.29
C TRP A 99 7.00 -4.57 2.81
N PHE A 100 5.96 -5.17 2.23
CA PHE A 100 6.05 -6.50 1.61
C PHE A 100 7.05 -6.54 0.45
N VAL A 101 6.99 -5.55 -0.45
CA VAL A 101 7.92 -5.43 -1.57
C VAL A 101 9.37 -5.28 -1.08
N ILE A 102 9.62 -4.47 -0.06
CA ILE A 102 10.94 -4.34 0.58
C ILE A 102 11.39 -5.68 1.15
N TRP A 103 10.51 -6.40 1.85
CA TRP A 103 10.82 -7.74 2.38
C TRP A 103 11.19 -8.75 1.29
N LEU A 104 10.57 -8.66 0.11
CA LEU A 104 10.90 -9.51 -1.03
C LEU A 104 12.23 -9.14 -1.68
N ILE A 105 12.45 -7.84 -1.95
CA ILE A 105 13.65 -7.32 -2.63
C ILE A 105 14.89 -7.46 -1.75
N ALA A 106 14.76 -7.31 -0.43
CA ALA A 106 15.89 -7.39 0.50
C ALA A 106 16.60 -8.76 0.50
N LYS A 107 16.07 -9.77 -0.20
CA LYS A 107 16.74 -11.04 -0.50
C LYS A 107 17.81 -10.92 -1.60
N GLN A 108 17.89 -9.78 -2.28
CA GLN A 108 18.85 -9.46 -3.34
C GLN A 108 19.68 -8.22 -2.95
N PRO A 109 20.80 -8.40 -2.23
CA PRO A 109 21.52 -7.28 -1.59
C PRO A 109 22.26 -6.34 -2.54
N LEU A 110 22.30 -6.65 -3.84
CA LEU A 110 23.08 -5.90 -4.83
C LEU A 110 22.25 -4.86 -5.61
N LEU A 111 20.96 -4.69 -5.29
CA LEU A 111 20.08 -3.71 -5.95
C LEU A 111 20.21 -2.31 -5.31
N ASN A 112 20.10 -1.27 -6.13
CA ASN A 112 19.96 0.10 -5.64
C ASN A 112 18.47 0.43 -5.54
N ILE A 113 17.96 0.59 -4.32
CA ILE A 113 16.53 0.80 -4.10
C ILE A 113 16.27 2.27 -3.82
N PHE A 114 15.28 2.83 -4.50
CA PHE A 114 14.86 4.22 -4.37
C PHE A 114 13.38 4.33 -4.06
N ARG A 115 13.04 5.32 -3.25
CA ARG A 115 11.69 5.74 -2.95
C ARG A 115 11.31 6.90 -3.86
N VAL A 116 10.18 6.78 -4.56
CA VAL A 116 9.58 7.90 -5.29
C VAL A 116 8.32 8.35 -4.55
N PHE A 117 8.28 9.63 -4.18
CA PHE A 117 7.15 10.22 -3.45
C PHE A 117 6.27 11.05 -4.39
N PRO A 118 4.95 11.10 -4.16
CA PRO A 118 4.11 12.09 -4.82
C PRO A 118 4.51 13.51 -4.41
N ILE A 119 4.37 14.46 -5.34
CA ILE A 119 4.60 15.89 -5.07
C ILE A 119 3.38 16.46 -4.34
N ILE A 120 3.54 16.79 -3.06
CA ILE A 120 2.47 17.36 -2.23
C ILE A 120 2.51 18.88 -2.35
N LYS A 121 1.49 19.47 -3.00
CA LYS A 121 1.37 20.92 -3.21
C LYS A 121 0.66 21.65 -2.07
N SER A 122 -0.19 20.95 -1.33
CA SER A 122 -0.87 21.48 -0.16
C SER A 122 -1.11 20.39 0.89
N HIS A 123 -1.30 20.78 2.16
CA HIS A 123 -1.61 19.82 3.23
C HIS A 123 -2.90 19.02 2.96
N LYS A 124 -3.84 19.57 2.16
CA LYS A 124 -5.08 18.87 1.79
C LYS A 124 -4.85 17.74 0.78
N ASP A 125 -3.68 17.69 0.16
CA ASP A 125 -3.35 16.71 -0.88
C ASP A 125 -2.43 15.59 -0.39
N ILE A 126 -2.10 15.56 0.92
CA ILE A 126 -1.18 14.58 1.52
C ILE A 126 -1.57 13.13 1.16
N TRP A 127 -2.88 12.83 1.15
CA TRP A 127 -3.45 11.51 0.90
C TRP A 127 -3.99 11.31 -0.53
N LYS A 128 -3.81 12.30 -1.43
CA LYS A 128 -4.27 12.18 -2.82
C LYS A 128 -3.26 11.47 -3.73
N GLY A 129 -2.03 11.29 -3.24
CA GLY A 129 -1.07 10.44 -3.91
C GLY A 129 -0.66 10.93 -5.30
N PHE A 130 -0.46 9.98 -6.21
CA PHE A 130 -0.18 10.22 -7.62
C PHE A 130 -1.45 10.42 -8.45
N GLY A 131 -2.64 10.16 -7.90
CA GLY A 131 -3.91 10.29 -8.63
C GLY A 131 -4.19 11.69 -9.20
N ILE A 132 -3.60 12.73 -8.60
CA ILE A 132 -3.70 14.12 -9.07
C ILE A 132 -2.42 14.63 -9.78
N ALA A 133 -1.41 13.77 -9.95
CA ALA A 133 -0.13 14.15 -10.52
C ALA A 133 -0.26 14.40 -12.03
N LYS A 134 0.35 15.49 -12.49
CA LYS A 134 0.58 15.72 -13.92
C LYS A 134 1.90 15.09 -14.35
N LYS A 135 2.11 14.95 -15.66
CA LYS A 135 3.37 14.50 -16.25
C LYS A 135 4.60 15.17 -15.61
N GLU A 136 4.59 16.49 -15.49
CA GLU A 136 5.73 17.22 -14.93
C GLU A 136 5.94 16.90 -13.43
N ASP A 137 4.86 16.66 -12.68
CA ASP A 137 4.95 16.26 -11.28
C ASP A 137 5.60 14.87 -11.14
N LEU A 138 5.27 13.93 -12.03
CA LEU A 138 5.86 12.59 -12.05
C LEU A 138 7.35 12.61 -12.44
N GLU A 139 7.71 13.40 -13.45
CA GLU A 139 9.12 13.58 -13.84
C GLU A 139 9.93 14.22 -12.70
N ASN A 140 9.38 15.24 -12.04
CA ASN A 140 10.01 15.88 -10.88
C ASN A 140 10.13 14.91 -9.69
N ALA A 141 9.09 14.13 -9.39
CA ALA A 141 9.11 13.11 -8.34
C ALA A 141 10.22 12.08 -8.59
N TYR A 142 10.37 11.63 -9.83
CA TYR A 142 11.41 10.67 -10.21
C TYR A 142 12.83 11.23 -10.10
N GLN A 143 13.03 12.52 -10.42
CA GLN A 143 14.32 13.18 -10.20
C GLN A 143 14.62 13.37 -8.71
N ALA A 144 13.60 13.61 -7.90
CA ALA A 144 13.71 13.79 -6.45
C ALA A 144 13.69 12.47 -5.65
N LYS A 145 13.86 11.32 -6.31
CA LYS A 145 13.83 10.00 -5.66
C LYS A 145 14.89 9.90 -4.55
N VAL A 146 14.53 9.24 -3.45
CA VAL A 146 15.37 9.12 -2.25
C VAL A 146 15.92 7.70 -2.17
N LYS A 147 17.24 7.54 -2.06
CA LYS A 147 17.86 6.21 -1.93
C LYS A 147 17.56 5.62 -0.54
N PHE A 148 17.10 4.37 -0.50
CA PHE A 148 16.99 3.62 0.75
C PHE A 148 18.38 3.31 1.31
N THR A 149 18.55 3.54 2.62
CA THR A 149 19.71 3.07 3.38
C THR A 149 19.55 1.61 3.81
N ALA A 150 20.61 0.99 4.34
CA ALA A 150 20.52 -0.36 4.87
C ALA A 150 19.57 -0.42 6.08
N GLU A 151 19.56 0.63 6.89
CA GLU A 151 18.68 0.82 8.04
C GLU A 151 17.21 0.95 7.59
N ASP A 152 16.93 1.70 6.53
CA ASP A 152 15.57 1.80 5.98
C ASP A 152 15.07 0.44 5.48
N LEU A 153 15.91 -0.34 4.79
CA LEU A 153 15.54 -1.67 4.32
C LEU A 153 15.34 -2.66 5.48
N ALA A 154 16.14 -2.54 6.54
CA ALA A 154 15.95 -3.31 7.77
C ALA A 154 14.62 -2.94 8.46
N LEU A 155 14.30 -1.65 8.55
CA LEU A 155 13.05 -1.15 9.09
C LEU A 155 11.85 -1.68 8.29
N GLY A 156 11.86 -1.57 6.95
CA GLY A 156 10.78 -2.08 6.09
C GLY A 156 10.54 -3.58 6.24
N LYS A 157 11.60 -4.39 6.38
CA LYS A 157 11.47 -5.83 6.68
C LYS A 157 10.80 -6.09 8.03
N ASN A 158 11.19 -5.34 9.06
CA ASN A 158 10.64 -5.50 10.39
C ASN A 158 9.19 -5.03 10.47
N LEU A 159 8.84 -3.94 9.77
CA LEU A 159 7.47 -3.46 9.62
C LEU A 159 6.58 -4.53 8.96
N TRP A 160 7.04 -5.11 7.84
CA TRP A 160 6.30 -6.21 7.20
C TRP A 160 6.09 -7.39 8.15
N LYS A 161 7.14 -7.83 8.86
CA LYS A 161 7.04 -8.94 9.80
C LYS A 161 6.03 -8.65 10.92
N ALA A 162 6.12 -7.50 11.55
CA ALA A 162 5.19 -7.10 12.62
C ALA A 162 3.75 -7.01 12.10
N TYR A 163 3.57 -6.44 10.90
CA TYR A 163 2.28 -6.34 10.24
C TYR A 163 1.67 -7.72 9.91
N GLN A 164 2.46 -8.62 9.32
CA GLN A 164 2.04 -9.97 8.95
C GLN A 164 1.61 -10.81 10.17
N GLU A 165 2.32 -10.67 11.29
CA GLU A 165 2.02 -11.37 12.54
C GLU A 165 0.93 -10.70 13.38
N HIS A 166 0.43 -9.54 12.94
CA HIS A 166 -0.51 -8.70 13.70
C HIS A 166 0.05 -8.25 15.06
N ASP A 167 1.35 -7.98 15.13
CA ASP A 167 2.04 -7.48 16.32
C ASP A 167 1.97 -5.94 16.37
N LEU A 168 0.85 -5.45 16.94
CA LEU A 168 0.55 -4.01 17.02
C LEU A 168 1.54 -3.24 17.91
N GLU A 169 2.07 -3.86 18.96
CA GLU A 169 3.07 -3.24 19.83
C GLU A 169 4.42 -3.11 19.13
N ALA A 170 4.86 -4.15 18.40
CA ALA A 170 6.06 -4.05 17.58
C ALA A 170 5.92 -2.97 16.50
N LEU A 171 4.76 -2.89 15.82
CA LEU A 171 4.49 -1.81 14.86
C LEU A 171 4.60 -0.42 15.50
N LYS A 172 4.01 -0.24 16.68
CA LYS A 172 4.06 1.03 17.43
C LYS A 172 5.47 1.43 17.85
N ILE A 173 6.33 0.46 18.16
CA ILE A 173 7.74 0.72 18.48
C ILE A 173 8.51 1.08 17.22
N LEU A 174 8.36 0.27 16.16
CA LEU A 174 9.06 0.48 14.88
C LEU A 174 8.68 1.82 14.24
N SER A 175 7.43 2.27 14.40
CA SER A 175 6.91 3.47 13.75
C SER A 175 7.60 4.78 14.18
N LYS A 176 8.30 4.75 15.32
CA LYS A 176 9.10 5.88 15.84
C LYS A 176 10.50 5.96 15.26
N THR A 177 10.89 5.00 14.42
CA THR A 177 12.22 4.97 13.81
C THR A 177 12.30 6.04 12.73
N PRO A 178 13.23 7.00 12.82
CA PRO A 178 13.35 8.05 11.82
C PRO A 178 13.82 7.48 10.48
N SER A 179 13.17 7.89 9.39
CA SER A 179 13.54 7.49 8.04
C SER A 179 13.13 8.55 7.01
N ASN A 180 14.01 8.83 6.05
CA ASN A 180 13.68 9.69 4.92
C ASN A 180 12.79 8.98 3.87
N CYS A 181 12.71 7.66 3.92
CA CYS A 181 11.94 6.82 2.99
C CYS A 181 10.54 6.46 3.53
N PHE A 182 10.31 6.55 4.84
CA PHE A 182 9.01 6.30 5.48
C PHE A 182 8.45 7.58 6.11
N LYS A 183 7.92 8.47 5.26
CA LYS A 183 7.18 9.66 5.73
C LYS A 183 5.85 9.25 6.36
N TYR A 184 5.43 9.95 7.41
CA TYR A 184 4.18 9.71 8.15
C TYR A 184 4.06 8.31 8.77
N LEU A 185 5.19 7.64 9.04
CA LEU A 185 5.20 6.26 9.50
C LEU A 185 4.47 6.08 10.84
N GLU A 186 4.68 7.01 11.78
CA GLU A 186 4.02 6.97 13.09
C GLU A 186 2.50 7.05 12.95
N GLU A 187 2.01 8.00 12.13
CA GLU A 187 0.60 8.22 11.87
C GLU A 187 -0.03 7.02 11.15
N VAL A 188 0.66 6.45 10.16
CA VAL A 188 0.15 5.29 9.39
C VAL A 188 0.08 4.04 10.25
N CYS A 189 1.09 3.77 11.07
CA CYS A 189 1.04 2.68 12.02
C CYS A 189 -0.05 2.90 13.07
N ALA A 190 -0.22 4.12 13.58
CA ALA A 190 -1.32 4.47 14.48
C ALA A 190 -2.69 4.21 13.82
N ALA A 191 -2.87 4.61 12.55
CA ALA A 191 -4.09 4.33 11.80
C ALA A 191 -4.36 2.83 11.71
N HIS A 192 -3.34 1.99 11.46
CA HIS A 192 -3.51 0.54 11.46
C HIS A 192 -3.94 0.01 12.83
N ILE A 193 -3.31 0.47 13.91
CA ILE A 193 -3.64 0.07 15.28
C ILE A 193 -5.08 0.45 15.62
N ASP A 194 -5.53 1.63 15.20
CA ASP A 194 -6.89 2.13 15.42
C ASP A 194 -7.98 1.30 14.72
N ARG A 195 -7.62 0.44 13.76
CA ARG A 195 -8.54 -0.55 13.17
C ARG A 195 -8.89 -1.68 14.15
N PHE A 196 -8.08 -1.90 15.19
CA PHE A 196 -8.19 -3.03 16.11
C PHE A 196 -8.15 -2.57 17.59
N PRO A 197 -9.19 -1.88 18.08
CA PRO A 197 -9.27 -1.48 19.48
C PRO A 197 -9.15 -2.67 20.44
N PRO A 198 -8.44 -2.54 21.58
CA PRO A 198 -8.23 -3.64 22.53
C PRO A 198 -9.51 -4.05 23.27
N ASP A 199 -10.52 -3.17 23.32
CA ASP A 199 -11.83 -3.41 23.93
C ASP A 199 -12.81 -4.11 22.98
N HIS A 200 -12.35 -4.53 21.80
CA HIS A 200 -13.17 -5.11 20.73
C HIS A 200 -14.32 -4.20 20.25
N SER A 201 -14.25 -2.88 20.54
CA SER A 201 -15.15 -1.91 19.94
C SER A 201 -14.88 -1.76 18.44
N LEU A 202 -15.78 -1.09 17.72
CA LEU A 202 -15.60 -0.79 16.30
C LEU A 202 -14.25 -0.11 16.06
N GLY A 203 -13.50 -0.59 15.07
CA GLY A 203 -12.31 0.09 14.58
C GLY A 203 -12.64 1.48 14.06
N ARG A 204 -11.64 2.36 13.99
CA ARG A 204 -11.79 3.75 13.56
C ARG A 204 -12.50 3.89 12.21
N PRO A 205 -12.18 3.11 11.15
CA PRO A 205 -12.92 3.20 9.89
C PRO A 205 -14.43 2.90 10.04
N ASP A 206 -14.78 1.83 10.75
CA ASP A 206 -16.19 1.47 11.01
C ASP A 206 -16.92 2.54 11.84
N LYS A 207 -16.26 3.13 12.85
CA LYS A 207 -16.80 4.25 13.63
C LYS A 207 -17.11 5.45 12.75
N VAL A 208 -16.17 5.84 11.87
CA VAL A 208 -16.34 7.01 10.99
C VAL A 208 -17.46 6.78 9.98
N VAL A 209 -17.53 5.61 9.34
CA VAL A 209 -18.64 5.30 8.42
C VAL A 209 -19.99 5.35 9.15
N LYS A 210 -20.06 4.82 10.37
CA LYS A 210 -21.27 4.91 11.20
C LYS A 210 -21.67 6.36 11.52
N GLU A 211 -20.70 7.21 11.87
CA GLU A 211 -20.93 8.64 12.10
C GLU A 211 -21.47 9.34 10.83
N LEU A 212 -20.86 9.07 9.66
CA LEU A 212 -21.29 9.65 8.38
C LEU A 212 -22.74 9.28 8.03
N LEU A 213 -23.14 8.04 8.26
CA LEU A 213 -24.52 7.59 8.04
C LEU A 213 -25.52 8.28 8.98
N ILE A 214 -25.13 8.60 10.22
CA ILE A 214 -25.96 9.37 11.17
C ILE A 214 -26.19 10.80 10.67
N THR A 215 -25.22 11.38 9.95
CA THR A 215 -25.35 12.74 9.37
C THR A 215 -26.25 12.83 8.13
N LYS A 216 -26.99 11.76 7.81
CA LYS A 216 -27.90 11.62 6.65
C LYS A 216 -27.22 11.54 5.28
N LEU A 217 -25.95 11.16 5.21
CA LEU A 217 -25.39 10.66 3.95
C LEU A 217 -26.01 9.29 3.67
N THR A 218 -26.60 9.11 2.49
CA THR A 218 -27.42 7.90 2.21
C THR A 218 -26.85 7.05 1.10
N SER A 219 -26.00 7.63 0.25
CA SER A 219 -25.33 6.89 -0.83
C SER A 219 -23.91 6.49 -0.45
N PHE A 220 -23.43 5.41 -1.07
CA PHE A 220 -22.04 5.00 -0.93
C PHE A 220 -21.06 6.08 -1.43
N GLU A 221 -21.39 6.77 -2.51
CA GLU A 221 -20.54 7.81 -3.11
C GLU A 221 -20.33 8.99 -2.15
N GLU A 222 -21.39 9.48 -1.52
CA GLU A 222 -21.30 10.54 -0.51
C GLU A 222 -20.43 10.11 0.67
N VAL A 223 -20.62 8.90 1.18
CA VAL A 223 -19.82 8.34 2.28
C VAL A 223 -18.36 8.17 1.84
N PHE A 224 -18.11 7.73 0.60
CA PHE A 224 -16.77 7.52 0.08
C PHE A 224 -15.98 8.82 -0.01
N ILE A 225 -16.59 9.89 -0.54
CA ILE A 225 -15.96 11.21 -0.60
C ILE A 225 -15.67 11.73 0.80
N ALA A 226 -16.67 11.76 1.68
CA ALA A 226 -16.52 12.28 3.04
C ALA A 226 -15.53 11.46 3.89
N PHE A 227 -15.50 10.14 3.71
CA PHE A 227 -14.54 9.27 4.38
C PHE A 227 -13.11 9.56 3.91
N ASN A 228 -12.86 9.65 2.60
CA ASN A 228 -11.51 9.92 2.08
C ASN A 228 -11.01 11.32 2.45
N GLU A 229 -11.89 12.32 2.53
CA GLU A 229 -11.53 13.66 3.01
C GLU A 229 -11.10 13.65 4.48
N ARG A 230 -11.75 12.84 5.32
CA ARG A 230 -11.50 12.79 6.76
C ARG A 230 -10.39 11.81 7.15
N GLU A 231 -10.34 10.66 6.49
CA GLU A 231 -9.58 9.47 6.88
C GLU A 231 -8.74 8.93 5.70
N GLY A 232 -8.30 9.81 4.79
CA GLY A 232 -7.47 9.44 3.63
C GLY A 232 -6.16 8.71 3.99
N ILE A 233 -5.72 8.79 5.25
CA ILE A 233 -4.58 8.03 5.77
C ILE A 233 -4.71 6.51 5.58
N TYR A 234 -5.93 5.97 5.47
CA TYR A 234 -6.14 4.54 5.24
C TYR A 234 -5.86 4.09 3.81
N GLY A 235 -5.98 4.99 2.82
CA GLY A 235 -5.86 4.63 1.40
C GLY A 235 -6.93 3.61 0.96
N PHE A 236 -8.12 3.64 1.55
CA PHE A 236 -9.18 2.69 1.22
C PHE A 236 -9.81 3.01 -0.14
N GLY A 237 -9.76 2.04 -1.04
CA GLY A 237 -10.55 2.05 -2.27
C GLY A 237 -11.98 1.58 -2.05
N ASP A 238 -12.73 1.53 -3.15
CA ASP A 238 -14.15 1.21 -3.18
C ASP A 238 -14.47 -0.09 -2.44
N SER A 239 -13.69 -1.15 -2.66
CA SER A 239 -13.97 -2.48 -2.09
C SER A 239 -13.85 -2.50 -0.56
N GLN A 240 -12.80 -1.92 0.01
CA GLN A 240 -12.61 -1.87 1.46
C GLN A 240 -13.74 -1.07 2.12
N LEU A 241 -14.03 0.11 1.58
CA LEU A 241 -15.05 0.97 2.17
C LEU A 241 -16.47 0.43 1.94
N MET A 242 -16.75 -0.17 0.78
CA MET A 242 -18.05 -0.80 0.49
C MET A 242 -18.33 -1.95 1.46
N SER A 243 -17.32 -2.73 1.83
CA SER A 243 -17.45 -3.78 2.84
C SER A 243 -17.86 -3.20 4.21
N ILE A 244 -17.22 -2.11 4.64
CA ILE A 244 -17.59 -1.40 5.87
C ILE A 244 -19.01 -0.83 5.78
N PHE A 245 -19.32 -0.11 4.71
CA PHE A 245 -20.62 0.50 4.45
C PHE A 245 -21.75 -0.53 4.54
N LYS A 246 -21.62 -1.67 3.84
CA LYS A 246 -22.61 -2.76 3.86
C LYS A 246 -22.87 -3.31 5.26
N ARG A 247 -21.83 -3.46 6.09
CA ARG A 247 -21.98 -3.91 7.49
C ARG A 247 -22.76 -2.92 8.35
N GLN A 248 -22.61 -1.61 8.10
CA GLN A 248 -23.29 -0.58 8.87
C GLN A 248 -24.77 -0.43 8.48
N ILE A 249 -25.11 -0.60 7.20
CA ILE A 249 -26.51 -0.50 6.74
C ILE A 249 -27.31 -1.81 6.89
N ASN A 250 -26.63 -2.95 7.01
CA ASN A 250 -27.24 -4.26 7.27
C ASN A 250 -26.55 -4.93 8.48
N PRO A 251 -26.74 -4.41 9.70
CA PRO A 251 -26.18 -5.04 10.90
C PRO A 251 -26.79 -6.44 11.05
N LYS A 252 -25.93 -7.46 11.14
CA LYS A 252 -26.33 -8.83 11.48
C LYS A 252 -26.86 -8.92 12.90
#